data_AF-A0A3M5DGE4-F1
#
_entry.id   AF-A0A3M5DGE4-F1
#
_cell.length_a   1.000
_cell.length_b   1.000
_cell.length_c   1.000
_cell.angle_alpha   90.00
_cell.angle_beta   90.00
_cell.angle_gamma   90.00
#
_symmetry.space_group_name_H-M   'P 1'
#
loop_
_entity.id
_entity.type
_entity.pdbx_description
1 polymer ?
#
loop_
_entity_poly.entity_id
_entity_poly.type
_entity_poly.pdbx_seq_one_letter_code
_entity_poly.pdbx_strand_id
1 'polypeptide(L)' 'MLDTLLPVLLFAALALAVLGAAKRFLMWRRGRPAKVDWIGGLMQMPRRYLVDLHHVVERDRYMSRTHVATAGGF' A
#
# COMPACT_ATOMS: atom_id res chain seq x y z
N MET A 1 11.62 27.34 23.14
CA MET A 1 11.19 25.95 23.40
C MET A 1 10.90 25.21 22.10
N LEU A 2 10.18 25.82 21.15
CA LEU A 2 9.97 25.23 19.82
C LEU A 2 11.26 25.12 19.01
N ASP A 3 12.22 26.02 19.22
CA ASP A 3 13.51 26.07 18.50
C ASP A 3 14.39 24.85 18.78
N THR A 4 14.13 24.10 19.85
CA THR A 4 14.80 22.84 20.17
C THR A 4 13.88 21.65 19.93
N LEU A 5 12.59 21.76 20.25
CA LEU A 5 11.61 20.68 20.09
C LEU A 5 11.36 20.33 18.62
N LEU A 6 11.19 21.32 17.74
CA LEU A 6 10.89 21.08 16.32
C LEU A 6 12.04 20.34 15.60
N PRO A 7 13.32 20.77 15.73
CA PRO A 7 14.42 20.02 15.14
C PRO A 7 14.49 18.58 15.65
N VAL A 8 14.32 18.36 16.96
CA VAL A 8 14.36 17.02 17.56
C VAL A 8 13.27 16.13 16.96
N LEU A 9 12.03 16.62 16.89
CA LEU A 9 10.92 15.87 16.30
C LEU A 9 11.14 15.59 14.81
N LEU A 10 11.69 16.56 14.07
CA LEU A 10 11.98 16.39 12.65
C LEU A 10 13.03 15.30 12.43
N PHE A 11 14.15 15.34 13.16
CA PHE A 11 15.18 14.32 13.06
C PHE A 11 14.69 12.95 13.53
N ALA A 12 13.86 12.89 14.58
CA ALA A 12 13.23 11.65 15.01
C ALA A 12 12.32 11.06 13.92
N ALA A 13 11.48 11.88 13.28
CA ALA A 13 10.62 11.45 12.18
C ALA A 13 11.43 10.95 10.98
N LEU A 14 12.51 11.65 10.61
CA LEU A 14 13.41 11.23 9.53
C LEU A 14 14.12 9.92 9.87
N ALA A 15 14.62 9.76 11.09
CA ALA A 15 15.25 8.53 11.54
C ALA A 15 14.29 7.34 11.47
N LEU A 16 13.05 7.52 11.95
CA LEU A 16 12.01 6.49 11.85
C LEU A 16 11.65 6.17 10.39
N ALA A 17 11.60 7.18 9.52
CA ALA A 17 11.36 6.98 8.10
C ALA A 17 12.46 6.13 7.44
N VAL A 18 13.74 6.43 7.72
CA VAL A 18 14.89 5.67 7.22
C VAL A 18 14.88 4.24 7.75
N LEU A 19 14.64 4.04 9.05
CA LEU A 19 14.54 2.70 9.65
C LEU A 19 13.40 1.89 9.03
N GLY A 20 12.23 2.51 8.84
CA GLY A 20 11.07 1.89 8.20
C GLY A 20 11.34 1.53 6.73
N ALA A 21 12.02 2.40 5.99
CA ALA A 21 12.42 2.16 4.61
C ALA A 21 13.44 1.01 4.51
N ALA A 22 14.47 1.01 5.36
CA ALA A 22 15.47 -0.04 5.43
C ALA A 22 14.83 -1.41 5.73
N LYS A 23 13.90 -1.48 6.69
CA LYS A 23 13.14 -2.70 6.99
C LYS A 23 12.38 -3.20 5.74
N ARG A 24 11.65 -2.31 5.05
CA ARG A 24 10.90 -2.67 3.84
C ARG A 24 11.81 -3.14 2.71
N PHE A 25 12.94 -2.47 2.52
CA PHE A 25 13.95 -2.87 1.54
C PHE A 25 14.52 -4.26 1.83
N LEU A 26 14.85 -4.55 3.09
CA LEU A 26 15.32 -5.87 3.50
C LEU A 26 14.25 -6.95 3.30
N MET A 27 12.98 -6.64 3.58
CA MET A 27 11.87 -7.56 3.28
C MET A 27 11.72 -7.81 1.78
N TRP A 28 11.83 -6.77 0.95
CA TRP A 28 11.79 -6.91 -0.50
C TRP A 28 12.90 -7.83 -1.03
N ARG A 29 14.12 -7.68 -0.49
CA ARG A 29 15.26 -8.52 -0.87
C ARG A 29 15.13 -10.00 -0.47
N ARG A 30 14.24 -10.33 0.47
CA ARG A 30 13.90 -11.74 0.78
C ARG A 30 13.01 -12.37 -0.27
N GLY A 31 12.33 -11.57 -1.09
CA GLY A 31 11.52 -12.05 -2.21
C GLY A 31 12.39 -12.77 -3.24
N ARG A 32 11.85 -13.85 -3.84
CA ARG A 32 12.49 -14.53 -4.97
C ARG A 32 12.21 -13.72 -6.25
N PRO A 33 13.13 -13.71 -7.23
CA PRO A 33 12.84 -13.14 -8.53
C PRO A 33 11.63 -13.86 -9.13
N ALA A 34 10.56 -13.12 -9.37
CA ALA A 34 9.38 -13.61 -10.08
C ALA A 34 9.57 -13.32 -11.57
N LYS A 35 9.25 -14.29 -12.43
CA LYS A 35 9.14 -14.01 -13.87
C LYS A 35 7.93 -13.09 -14.07
N VAL A 36 8.19 -11.83 -14.40
CA VAL A 36 7.14 -10.85 -14.68
C VAL A 36 6.87 -10.86 -16.18
N ASP A 37 5.67 -11.27 -16.56
CA ASP A 37 5.16 -11.04 -17.91
C ASP A 37 4.65 -9.60 -17.99
N TRP A 38 5.50 -8.72 -18.52
CA TRP A 38 5.20 -7.30 -18.60
C TRP A 38 4.00 -6.99 -19.48
N ILE A 39 3.89 -7.66 -20.64
CA ILE A 39 2.87 -7.34 -21.62
C ILE A 39 1.57 -8.05 -21.26
N GLY A 40 1.61 -9.37 -21.02
CA GLY A 40 0.42 -10.12 -20.65
C GLY A 40 -0.11 -9.71 -19.27
N GLY A 41 0.78 -9.38 -18.32
CA GLY A 41 0.38 -8.85 -17.02
C GLY A 41 -0.33 -7.50 -17.12
N LEU A 42 0.16 -6.59 -17.97
CA LEU A 42 -0.46 -5.29 -18.18
C LEU A 42 -1.80 -5.41 -18.93
N MET A 43 -1.90 -6.29 -19.93
CA MET A 43 -3.17 -6.53 -20.62
C MET A 43 -4.24 -7.14 -19.69
N GLN A 44 -3.83 -7.83 -18.63
CA GLN A 44 -4.76 -8.39 -17.63
C GLN A 44 -5.18 -7.38 -16.55
N MET A 45 -4.47 -6.25 -16.40
CA MET A 45 -4.78 -5.23 -15.39
C MET A 45 -6.23 -4.72 -15.46
N PRO A 46 -6.79 -4.35 -16.63
CA PRO A 46 -8.14 -3.81 -16.70
C PRO A 46 -9.18 -4.75 -16.08
N ARG A 47 -9.17 -6.03 -16.44
CA ARG A 47 -10.09 -7.03 -15.88
C ARG A 47 -9.83 -7.27 -14.40
N ARG A 48 -8.57 -7.44 -14.01
CA ARG A 48 -8.20 -7.70 -12.60
C ARG A 48 -8.64 -6.58 -11.68
N TYR A 49 -8.49 -5.34 -12.12
CA TYR A 49 -8.83 -4.16 -11.34
C TYR A 49 -10.33 -3.87 -11.33
N LEU A 50 -10.99 -3.96 -12.48
CA LEU A 50 -12.40 -3.59 -12.61
C LEU A 50 -13.35 -4.71 -12.20
N VAL A 51 -12.95 -5.97 -12.30
CA VAL A 51 -13.84 -7.13 -12.11
C VAL A 51 -13.35 -8.03 -11.00
N ASP A 52 -12.13 -8.56 -11.11
CA ASP A 52 -11.67 -9.60 -10.20
C ASP A 52 -11.49 -9.05 -8.77
N LEU A 53 -11.03 -7.80 -8.65
CA LEU A 53 -10.91 -7.10 -7.37
C LEU A 53 -12.24 -7.09 -6.60
N HIS A 54 -13.35 -6.78 -7.27
CA HIS A 54 -14.67 -6.71 -6.63
C HIS A 54 -15.11 -8.07 -6.12
N HIS A 55 -14.88 -9.14 -6.88
CA HIS A 55 -15.17 -10.51 -6.44
C HIS A 55 -14.34 -10.93 -5.22
N VAL A 56 -13.11 -10.42 -5.10
CA VAL A 56 -12.26 -10.68 -3.93
C VAL A 56 -12.75 -9.89 -2.72
N VAL A 57 -13.00 -8.59 -2.89
CA VAL A 57 -13.46 -7.70 -1.83
C VAL A 57 -14.83 -8.12 -1.30
N GLU A 58 -15.72 -8.59 -2.17
CA GLU A 58 -17.06 -9.05 -1.79
C GLU A 58 -17.04 -10.23 -0.82
N ARG A 59 -15.97 -11.04 -0.80
CA ARG A 59 -15.83 -12.18 0.13
C ARG A 59 -15.76 -11.73 1.60
N ASP A 60 -15.32 -10.49 1.84
CA ASP A 60 -15.36 -9.87 3.15
C ASP A 60 -16.49 -8.84 3.17
N ARG A 61 -17.60 -9.20 3.82
CA ARG A 61 -18.81 -8.38 3.91
C ARG A 61 -18.61 -7.05 4.64
N TYR A 62 -17.62 -6.98 5.54
CA TYR A 62 -17.30 -5.73 6.23
C TYR A 62 -16.52 -4.81 5.27
N MET A 63 -15.51 -5.35 4.58
CA MET A 63 -14.72 -4.59 3.61
C MET A 63 -15.54 -4.15 2.40
N SER A 64 -16.47 -4.98 1.90
CA SER A 64 -17.27 -4.68 0.70
C SER A 64 -18.19 -3.47 0.86
N ARG A 65 -18.55 -3.11 2.09
CA ARG A 65 -19.40 -1.94 2.41
C ARG A 65 -18.61 -0.66 2.61
N THR A 66 -17.28 -0.71 2.70
CA THR A 66 -16.44 0.48 2.93
C THR A 66 -16.42 1.44 1.74
N HIS A 67 -16.58 0.94 0.50
CA HIS A 67 -16.69 1.76 -0.69
C HIS A 67 -17.92 2.68 -0.65
N VAL A 68 -19.03 2.19 -0.10
CA VAL A 68 -20.28 2.94 0.06
C VAL A 68 -20.06 4.12 1.02
N ALA A 69 -19.43 3.87 2.17
CA ALA A 69 -19.10 4.91 3.16
C ALA A 69 -18.09 5.95 2.65
N THR A 70 -17.14 5.56 1.78
CA THR A 70 -16.12 6.48 1.25
C THR A 70 -16.62 7.26 0.02
N ALA A 71 -17.48 6.66 -0.80
CA ALA A 71 -18.08 7.28 -1.97
C ALA A 71 -19.35 8.10 -1.68
N GLY A 72 -19.76 8.21 -0.40
CA GLY A 72 -20.93 9.00 0.02
C GLY A 72 -22.27 8.36 -0.30
N GLY A 73 -22.31 7.05 -0.58
CA GLY A 73 -23.57 6.32 -0.64
C GLY A 73 -24.05 6.02 0.77
N PHE A 74 -25.27 6.41 1.10
CA PHE A 74 -26.01 5.94 2.27
C PHE A 74 -27.21 5.13 1.77
#